data_AF-A0A0F9SVK5-F1
#
_entry.id   AF-A0A0F9SVK5-F1
#
_cell.length_a   1.000
_cell.length_b   1.000
_cell.length_c   1.000
_cell.angle_alpha   90.00
_cell.angle_beta   90.00
_cell.angle_gamma   90.00
#
_symmetry.space_group_name_H-M   'P 1'
#
loop_
_entity.id
_entity.type
_entity.pdbx_description
1 polymer ?
#
loop_
_entity_poly.entity_id
_entity_poly.type
_entity_poly.pdbx_seq_one_letter_code
_entity_poly.pdbx_strand_id
1 'polypeptide(L)' 'MSTDATEQGRLAFRNNFPMSSCQYPVGSSLRAAWMNGWTVARNAVPQSSVGHPGMMKDARTAVNLDRIGAPHES' A
#
# COMPACT_ATOMS: atom_id res chain seq x y z
N MET A 1 18.56 -10.99 25.94
CA MET A 1 18.20 -9.82 25.11
C MET A 1 16.69 -9.77 25.04
N SER A 2 16.06 -8.77 25.68
CA SER A 2 14.60 -8.57 25.55
C SER A 2 14.36 -8.01 24.15
N THR A 3 13.86 -8.82 23.23
CA THR A 3 13.51 -8.32 21.89
C THR A 3 12.40 -7.28 22.07
N ASP A 4 12.64 -6.05 21.64
CA ASP A 4 11.64 -5.00 21.74
C ASP A 4 10.35 -5.45 21.06
N ALA A 5 9.22 -5.36 21.78
CA ALA A 5 7.93 -5.78 21.25
C ALA A 5 7.61 -5.09 19.90
N THR A 6 8.07 -3.84 19.75
CA THR A 6 8.04 -3.10 18.48
C THR A 6 8.80 -3.80 17.35
N GLU A 7 10.01 -4.27 17.59
CA GLU A 7 10.80 -5.02 16.58
C GLU A 7 10.12 -6.35 16.25
N GLN A 8 9.57 -7.04 17.25
CA GLN A 8 8.81 -8.27 17.02
C GLN A 8 7.58 -8.01 16.13
N GLY A 9 6.89 -6.89 16.30
CA GLY A 9 5.78 -6.48 15.43
C GLY A 9 6.20 -6.25 13.99
N ARG A 10 7.34 -5.55 13.80
CA ARG A 10 7.92 -5.34 12.46
C ARG A 10 8.32 -6.66 11.81
N LEU A 11 8.96 -7.55 12.57
CA LEU A 11 9.38 -8.86 12.10
C LEU A 11 8.18 -9.74 11.73
N ALA A 12 7.10 -9.69 12.53
CA ALA A 12 5.87 -10.42 12.25
C ALA A 12 5.28 -10.03 10.89
N PHE A 13 5.19 -8.72 10.59
CA PHE A 13 4.74 -8.26 9.28
C PHE A 13 5.65 -8.77 8.14
N ARG A 14 6.98 -8.69 8.31
CA ARG A 14 7.93 -9.19 7.29
C ARG A 14 7.81 -10.69 7.04
N ASN A 15 7.36 -11.46 8.03
CA ASN A 15 7.12 -12.90 7.92
C ASN A 15 5.66 -13.24 7.56
N ASN A 16 4.85 -12.28 7.11
CA ASN A 16 3.45 -12.48 6.75
C ASN A 16 2.53 -12.95 7.90
N PHE A 17 2.89 -12.67 9.15
CA PHE A 17 2.00 -12.92 10.28
C PHE A 17 0.94 -11.82 10.40
N PRO A 18 -0.34 -12.20 10.62
CA PRO A 18 -1.42 -11.24 10.78
C PRO A 18 -1.32 -10.54 12.15
N MET A 19 -1.90 -9.35 12.26
CA MET A 19 -1.90 -8.58 13.50
C MET A 19 -2.56 -9.32 14.69
N SER A 20 -3.48 -10.25 14.40
CA SER A 20 -4.11 -11.13 15.38
C SER A 20 -3.17 -12.16 16.01
N SER A 21 -1.98 -12.40 15.43
CA SER A 21 -0.99 -13.34 15.97
C SER A 21 -0.25 -12.80 17.20
N CYS A 22 -0.56 -11.57 17.64
CA CYS A 22 0.04 -10.97 18.82
C CYS A 22 -0.34 -11.76 20.08
N GLN A 23 0.65 -12.42 20.69
CA GLN A 23 0.48 -13.23 21.91
C GLN A 23 0.46 -12.39 23.20
N TYR A 24 0.79 -11.09 23.12
CA TYR A 24 0.76 -10.22 24.28
C TYR A 24 -0.66 -9.98 24.80
N PRO A 25 -0.87 -9.92 26.12
CA PRO A 25 -2.18 -9.69 26.72
C PRO A 25 -2.82 -8.39 26.22
N VAL A 26 -4.13 -8.40 26.04
CA VAL A 26 -4.90 -7.18 25.73
C VAL A 26 -4.73 -6.18 26.87
N GLY A 27 -4.47 -4.91 26.53
CA GLY A 27 -4.19 -3.85 27.51
C GLY A 27 -2.73 -3.76 27.96
N SER A 28 -1.86 -4.69 27.59
CA SER A 28 -0.43 -4.58 27.89
C SER A 28 0.26 -3.54 27.00
N SER A 29 1.22 -2.81 27.58
CA SER A 29 2.10 -1.89 26.84
C SER A 29 2.91 -2.63 25.75
N LEU A 30 3.27 -3.88 25.99
CA LEU A 30 3.94 -4.75 25.01
C LEU A 30 3.06 -5.02 23.79
N ARG A 31 1.76 -5.29 23.97
CA ARG A 31 0.83 -5.44 22.85
C ARG A 31 0.73 -4.15 22.04
N ALA A 32 0.63 -3.00 22.71
CA ALA A 32 0.58 -1.70 22.05
C ALA A 32 1.85 -1.44 21.22
N ALA A 33 3.03 -1.71 21.79
CA ALA A 33 4.32 -1.60 21.11
C ALA A 33 4.42 -2.54 19.90
N TRP A 34 4.01 -3.81 20.05
CA TRP A 34 3.99 -4.78 18.95
C TRP A 34 3.07 -4.37 17.82
N MET A 35 1.85 -3.95 18.15
CA MET A 35 0.87 -3.47 17.18
C MET A 35 1.35 -2.23 16.43
N ASN A 36 2.03 -1.32 17.15
CA ASN A 36 2.65 -0.15 16.55
C ASN A 36 3.73 -0.55 15.53
N GLY A 37 4.66 -1.43 15.92
CA GLY A 37 5.71 -1.94 15.04
C GLY A 37 5.17 -2.61 13.77
N TRP A 38 4.15 -3.47 13.91
CA TRP A 38 3.49 -4.12 12.77
C TRP A 38 2.86 -3.09 11.82
N THR A 39 2.17 -2.09 12.37
CA THR A 39 1.51 -1.02 11.60
C THR A 39 2.52 -0.15 10.86
N VAL A 40 3.62 0.21 11.52
CA VAL A 40 4.71 0.97 10.90
C VAL A 40 5.31 0.18 9.74
N ALA A 41 5.56 -1.12 9.92
CA ALA A 41 6.09 -1.97 8.85
C ALA A 41 5.13 -2.07 7.66
N ARG A 42 3.83 -2.22 7.91
CA ARG A 42 2.79 -2.21 6.87
C ARG A 42 2.78 -0.90 6.09
N ASN A 43 2.77 0.23 6.79
CA ASN A 43 2.69 1.55 6.16
C ASN A 43 4.00 1.92 5.42
N ALA A 44 5.13 1.31 5.80
CA ALA A 44 6.41 1.48 5.12
C ALA A 44 6.49 0.71 3.79
N VAL A 45 5.63 -0.28 3.55
CA VAL A 45 5.52 -0.91 2.24
C VAL A 45 4.76 0.06 1.33
N PRO A 46 5.38 0.55 0.24
CA PRO A 46 4.66 1.37 -0.72
C PRO A 46 3.49 0.55 -1.26
N GLN A 47 2.26 1.05 -1.08
CA GLN A 47 1.04 0.43 -1.63
C GLN A 47 0.98 0.47 -3.18
N SER A 48 2.12 0.63 -3.85
CA SER A 48 2.27 0.73 -5.31
C SER A 48 2.02 -0.59 -6.06
N SER A 49 1.29 -1.52 -5.46
CA SER A 49 0.86 -2.78 -6.10
C SER A 49 -0.60 -3.15 -5.78
N VAL A 50 -1.45 -2.14 -5.53
CA VAL A 50 -2.86 -2.21 -5.94
C VAL A 50 -3.16 -1.08 -6.93
N GLY A 51 -2.19 -0.79 -7.81
CA GLY A 51 -2.54 -0.30 -9.12
C GLY A 51 -3.09 -1.48 -9.89
N HIS A 52 -4.37 -1.44 -10.28
CA HIS A 52 -4.88 -2.30 -11.35
C HIS A 52 -3.85 -2.24 -12.50
N PRO A 53 -3.20 -3.36 -12.88
CA PRO A 53 -2.44 -3.40 -14.11
C PRO A 53 -3.46 -3.42 -15.26
N GLY A 54 -4.01 -2.27 -15.63
CA GLY A 54 -4.91 -2.23 -16.79
C GLY A 54 -5.86 -1.06 -17.01
N MET A 55 -5.83 0.06 -16.30
CA MET A 55 -6.71 1.18 -16.67
C MET A 55 -6.01 2.55 -16.67
N MET A 56 -5.77 3.04 -17.89
CA MET A 56 -5.58 4.45 -18.29
C MET A 56 -4.24 5.14 -17.96
N LYS A 57 -3.15 4.60 -18.52
CA LYS A 57 -2.08 5.41 -19.15
C LYS A 57 -2.24 5.12 -20.64
N ASP A 58 -3.19 5.73 -21.35
CA ASP A 58 -2.89 6.83 -22.26
C ASP A 58 -4.21 7.38 -22.83
N ALA A 59 -4.85 8.34 -22.15
CA ALA A 59 -6.02 9.06 -22.67
C ALA A 59 -5.79 10.58 -22.71
N ARG A 60 -4.53 10.99 -22.91
CA ARG A 60 -4.17 12.41 -23.12
C ARG A 60 -3.74 12.75 -24.55
N THR A 61 -3.89 11.82 -25.50
CA THR A 61 -3.43 12.00 -26.89
C THR A 61 -4.58 12.03 -27.93
N ALA A 62 -5.86 12.04 -27.51
CA ALA A 62 -6.98 11.92 -28.46
C ALA A 62 -8.00 13.08 -28.44
N VAL A 63 -7.68 14.25 -27.88
CA VAL A 63 -8.63 15.40 -27.84
C VAL A 63 -8.26 16.54 -28.81
N ASN A 64 -7.25 16.36 -29.67
CA ASN A 64 -6.86 17.38 -30.67
C ASN A 64 -6.85 16.89 -32.12
N LEU A 65 -7.44 15.73 -32.42
CA LEU A 65 -7.50 15.19 -33.79
C LEU A 65 -8.90 15.30 -34.44
N ASP A 66 -9.74 16.23 -33.98
CA ASP A 66 -11.09 16.47 -34.56
C ASP A 66 -11.22 17.85 -35.24
N ARG A 67 -10.11 18.57 -35.47
CA ARG A 67 -10.16 19.94 -36.01
C ARG A 67 -9.24 20.23 -37.19
N ILE A 68 -8.86 19.24 -38.00
CA ILE A 68 -8.26 19.53 -39.31
C ILE A 68 -8.77 18.48 -40.32
N GLY A 69 -9.66 18.91 -41.22
CA GLY A 69 -9.93 18.18 -42.47
C GLY A 69 -11.39 17.84 -42.77
N ALA A 70 -12.29 18.84 -42.77
CA ALA A 70 -13.51 18.73 -43.57
C ALA A 70 -13.20 19.25 -44.99
N PRO A 71 -13.30 18.44 -46.06
CA PRO A 71 -13.30 18.96 -47.42
C PRO A 71 -14.70 19.47 -47.74
N HIS A 72 -14.82 20.78 -47.99
CA HIS A 72 -16.00 21.36 -48.61
C HIS A 72 -15.60 21.87 -50.01
N GLU A 73 -15.94 21.10 -51.05
CA GLU A 73 -16.11 21.63 -52.40
C GLU A 73 -17.16 20.83 -53.18
N SER A 74 -18.23 21.53 -53.54
CA SER A 74 -19.10 21.30 -54.70
C SER A 74 -19.60 22.67 -55.15
#